data_AF-A0A941A7H5-F1
#
_entry.id   AF-A0A941A7H5-F1
#
_cell.length_a   1.000
_cell.length_b   1.000
_cell.length_c   1.000
_cell.angle_alpha   90.00
_cell.angle_beta   90.00
_cell.angle_gamma   90.00
#
_symmetry.space_group_name_H-M   'P 1'
#
loop_
_entity.id
_entity.type
_entity.pdbx_description
1 polymer ?
#
loop_
_entity_poly.entity_id
_entity_poly.type
_entity_poly.pdbx_seq_one_letter_code
_entity_poly.pdbx_strand_id
1 'polypeptide(L)' 'MMKRVALVLGWVILAMAAGLIMLGILSLPPGELMFALPFVFLIPGFVLGLIGVVLLWLGRHSSVRLPSEGEEQ' A
#
# COMPACT_ATOMS: atom_id res chain seq x y z
N MET A 1 13.50 15.78 3.56
CA MET A 1 14.02 14.38 3.61
C MET A 1 12.95 13.37 4.02
N MET A 2 12.20 13.60 5.11
CA MET A 2 11.19 12.65 5.64
C MET A 2 10.06 12.26 4.65
N LYS A 3 9.65 13.17 3.74
CA LYS A 3 8.58 12.89 2.76
C LYS A 3 8.95 11.78 1.75
N ARG A 4 10.21 11.76 1.28
CA ARG A 4 10.70 10.71 0.39
C ARG A 4 10.76 9.37 1.11
N VAL A 5 11.14 9.38 2.39
CA VAL A 5 11.16 8.18 3.23
C VAL A 5 9.73 7.63 3.40
N ALA A 6 8.73 8.48 3.65
CA ALA A 6 7.32 8.04 3.73
C ALA A 6 6.80 7.45 2.41
N LEU A 7 7.17 8.04 1.26
CA LEU A 7 6.83 7.50 -0.06
C LEU A 7 7.49 6.13 -0.30
N VAL A 8 8.80 6.02 -0.06
CA VAL A 8 9.55 4.76 -0.23
C VAL A 8 9.01 3.69 0.70
N LEU A 9 8.76 4.03 1.98
CA LEU A 9 8.21 3.11 2.96
C LEU A 9 6.79 2.67 2.58
N GLY A 10 5.96 3.59 2.07
CA GLY A 10 4.63 3.30 1.56
C GLY A 10 4.67 2.31 0.39
N TRP A 11 5.61 2.48 -0.55
CA TRP A 11 5.81 1.55 -1.67
C TRP A 11 6.29 0.17 -1.21
N VAL A 12 7.21 0.11 -0.25
CA VAL A 12 7.70 -1.17 0.31
C VAL A 12 6.57 -1.92 1.02
N ILE A 13 5.78 -1.23 1.85
CA ILE A 13 4.62 -1.82 2.53
C ILE A 13 3.59 -2.30 1.51
N LEU A 14 3.34 -1.53 0.46
CA LEU A 14 2.41 -1.89 -0.60
C LEU A 14 2.87 -3.12 -1.40
N ALA A 15 4.17 -3.24 -1.67
CA ALA A 15 4.75 -4.42 -2.32
C ALA A 15 4.61 -5.68 -1.45
N MET A 16 4.83 -5.57 -0.14
CA MET A 16 4.59 -6.68 0.79
C MET A 16 3.10 -7.05 0.89
N ALA A 17 2.21 -6.07 0.94
CA ALA A 17 0.77 -6.29 0.89
C ALA A 17 0.34 -7.04 -0.37
N ALA A 18 0.84 -6.62 -1.54
CA ALA A 18 0.57 -7.30 -2.80
C ALA A 18 1.06 -8.75 -2.79
N GLY A 19 2.26 -9.00 -2.25
CA GLY A 19 2.79 -10.36 -2.09
C GLY A 19 1.92 -11.23 -1.19
N LEU A 20 1.44 -10.71 -0.06
CA LEU A 20 0.55 -11.44 0.85
C LEU A 20 -0.81 -11.73 0.21
N ILE A 21 -1.39 -10.77 -0.51
CA ILE A 21 -2.66 -10.96 -1.23
C ILE A 21 -2.48 -12.03 -2.32
N MET A 22 -1.38 -11.96 -3.09
CA MET A 22 -1.05 -12.95 -4.11
C MET A 22 -0.93 -14.36 -3.51
N LEU A 23 -0.21 -14.49 -2.39
CA LEU A 23 -0.10 -15.76 -1.66
C LEU A 23 -1.44 -16.24 -1.12
N GLY A 24 -2.29 -15.34 -0.61
CA GLY A 24 -3.65 -15.65 -0.20
C GLY A 24 -4.48 -16.22 -1.35
N ILE A 25 -4.43 -15.59 -2.52
CA ILE A 25 -5.13 -16.07 -3.73
C ILE A 25 -4.58 -17.42 -4.20
N LEU A 26 -3.26 -17.60 -4.24
CA LEU A 26 -2.64 -18.87 -4.63
C LEU A 26 -2.92 -20.00 -3.62
N SER A 27 -3.15 -19.64 -2.36
CA SER A 27 -3.49 -20.60 -1.31
C SER A 27 -4.97 -20.98 -1.28
N LEU A 28 -5.82 -20.44 -2.17
CA LEU A 28 -7.22 -20.88 -2.27
C LEU A 28 -7.26 -22.37 -2.62
N PRO A 29 -7.68 -23.24 -1.69
CA PRO A 29 -7.80 -24.65 -2.00
C PRO A 29 -9.02 -24.86 -2.92
N PRO A 30 -8.99 -25.86 -3.81
CA PRO A 30 -10.16 -26.25 -4.60
C PRO A 30 -11.24 -26.99 -3.77
N GLY A 31 -11.05 -27.16 -2.45
CA GLY A 31 -11.97 -27.89 -1.56
C GLY A 31 -12.03 -27.32 -0.13
N GLU A 32 -13.16 -27.54 0.54
CA GLU A 32 -13.61 -26.83 1.75
C GLU A 32 -12.70 -26.97 3.00
N LEU A 33 -11.82 -27.96 3.04
CA LEU A 33 -11.04 -28.31 4.24
C LEU A 33 -9.96 -27.28 4.64
N MET A 34 -9.51 -26.42 3.72
CA MET A 34 -8.51 -25.37 4.02
C MET A 34 -9.05 -23.95 3.75
N PHE A 35 -10.37 -23.76 3.84
CA PHE A 35 -11.04 -22.49 3.55
C PHE A 35 -10.47 -21.30 4.35
N ALA A 36 -9.93 -21.53 5.56
CA ALA A 36 -9.39 -20.49 6.41
C ALA A 36 -7.96 -20.03 6.02
N LEU A 37 -7.18 -20.87 5.34
CA LEU A 37 -5.76 -20.61 5.05
C LEU A 37 -5.54 -19.33 4.21
N PRO A 38 -6.35 -19.04 3.17
CA PRO A 38 -6.26 -17.79 2.43
C PRO A 38 -6.45 -16.55 3.29
N PHE A 39 -7.36 -16.59 4.27
CA PHE A 39 -7.69 -15.46 5.12
C PHE A 39 -6.51 -15.08 6.04
N VAL A 40 -5.64 -16.03 6.38
CA VAL A 40 -4.41 -15.79 7.15
C VAL A 40 -3.45 -14.86 6.39
N PHE A 41 -3.46 -14.88 5.06
CA PHE A 41 -2.62 -14.01 4.22
C PHE A 41 -3.38 -12.78 3.70
N LEU A 42 -4.66 -12.93 3.35
CA LEU A 42 -5.50 -11.87 2.83
C LEU A 42 -5.77 -10.76 3.85
N ILE A 43 -6.08 -11.09 5.11
CA ILE A 43 -6.40 -10.08 6.13
C ILE A 43 -5.17 -9.20 6.42
N PRO A 44 -3.98 -9.74 6.72
CA PRO A 44 -2.78 -8.92 6.92
C PRO A 44 -2.39 -8.16 5.64
N GLY A 45 -2.49 -8.81 4.47
CA GLY A 45 -2.21 -8.17 3.19
C GLY A 45 -3.12 -6.96 2.92
N PHE A 46 -4.41 -7.07 3.23
CA PHE A 46 -5.37 -5.98 3.09
C PHE A 46 -5.07 -4.82 4.07
N VAL A 47 -4.79 -5.12 5.34
CA VAL A 47 -4.44 -4.11 6.34
C VAL A 47 -3.16 -3.37 5.96
N LEU A 48 -2.11 -4.10 5.56
CA LEU A 48 -0.87 -3.51 5.07
C LEU A 48 -1.10 -2.67 3.82
N GLY A 49 -1.95 -3.12 2.90
CA GLY A 49 -2.34 -2.39 1.71
C GLY A 49 -2.97 -1.03 2.05
N LEU A 50 -3.93 -1.02 2.98
CA LEU A 50 -4.55 0.22 3.46
C LEU A 50 -3.51 1.18 4.08
N ILE A 51 -2.63 0.67 4.94
CA ILE A 51 -1.58 1.48 5.56
C ILE A 51 -0.65 2.07 4.49
N GLY A 52 -0.19 1.25 3.53
CA GLY A 52 0.67 1.68 2.43
C GLY A 52 0.01 2.76 1.57
N VAL A 53 -1.26 2.59 1.20
CA VAL A 53 -2.03 3.57 0.43
C VAL A 53 -2.18 4.89 1.19
N VAL A 54 -2.51 4.85 2.48
CA VAL A 54 -2.62 6.05 3.32
C VAL A 54 -1.28 6.77 3.41
N LEU A 55 -0.17 6.04 3.57
CA LEU A 55 1.18 6.60 3.65
C LEU A 55 1.59 7.28 2.33
N LEU A 56 1.30 6.63 1.19
CA LEU A 56 1.53 7.19 -0.14
C LEU A 56 0.67 8.44 -0.39
N TRP A 57 -0.59 8.43 0.04
CA TRP A 57 -1.50 9.56 -0.11
C TRP A 57 -1.03 10.78 0.69
N LEU A 58 -0.61 10.58 1.95
CA LEU A 58 -0.07 11.63 2.82
C LEU A 58 1.25 12.22 2.28
N GLY A 59 2.13 11.36 1.76
CA GLY A 59 3.36 11.76 1.09
C GLY A 59 3.13 12.56 -0.20
N ARG A 60 2.09 12.24 -0.96
CA ARG A 60 1.74 12.89 -2.24
C ARG A 60 1.03 14.23 -2.05
N HIS A 61 0.11 14.34 -1.10
CA HIS A 61 -0.65 15.58 -0.84
C HIS A 61 0.25 16.74 -0.38
N SER A 62 1.39 16.41 0.24
CA SER A 62 2.37 17.39 0.72
C SER A 62 3.27 17.97 -0.38
N SER A 63 3.07 17.60 -1.65
CA SER A 63 3.85 18.05 -2.80
C SER A 63 3.09 19.04 -3.70
N VAL A 64 1.81 19.32 -3.41
CA VAL A 64 0.93 20.21 -4.20
C VAL A 64 0.80 21.59 -3.54
N ARG A 65 1.93 22.27 -3.33
CA ARG A 65 2.08 23.72 -3.09
C ARG A 65 3.56 23.99 -3.41
N LEU A 66 3.93 24.66 -4.49
CA LEU A 66 3.48 25.99 -4.94
C LEU A 66 3.41 26.03 -6.48
N PRO A 67 2.31 26.46 -7.11
CA PRO A 67 2.42 27.32 -8.28
C PRO A 67 3.04 28.64 -7.78
N SER A 68 4.19 29.01 -8.34
CA SER A 68 4.80 30.31 -8.09
C SER A 68 3.80 31.40 -8.41
N GLU A 69 3.34 32.09 -7.38
CA GLU A 69 2.90 33.48 -7.51
C GLU A 69 4.06 34.27 -8.14
N GLY A 70 3.81 34.94 -9.27
CA GLY A 70 4.70 35.96 -9.80
C GLY A 70 5.58 35.57 -10.98
N GLU A 71 4.98 35.28 -12.14
CA GLU A 71 5.53 35.76 -13.42
C GLU A 71 4.59 36.85 -13.95
N GLU A 72 4.53 37.96 -13.21
CA GLU A 72 4.15 39.26 -13.75
C GLU A 72 5.42 40.11 -13.84
N GLN A 73 6.08 40.11 -15.00
CA GLN A 73 6.67 41.29 -15.67
C GLN A 73 7.46 40.89 -16.92
#